data_AF-A0A7V9I8W8-F1
#
_entry.id   AF-A0A7V9I8W8-F1
#
_cell.length_a   1.000
_cell.length_b   1.000
_cell.length_c   1.000
_cell.angle_alpha   90.00
_cell.angle_beta   90.00
_cell.angle_gamma   90.00
#
_symmetry.space_group_name_H-M   'P 1'
#
loop_
_entity.id
_entity.type
_entity.pdbx_description
1 polymer ?
#
loop_
_entity_poly.entity_id
_entity_poly.type
_entity_poly.pdbx_seq_one_letter_code
_entity_poly.pdbx_strand_id
1 'polypeptide(L)'
;MTSTTHMTFTRRLYESASSIWHKQLEHPFVSALGEGALPQPKFEFYIKQDALFLGELTKTFAFATTRTEDSKEMQRFGELLLNTLQVERVLHMTYGEKFGLTPEQMATTEMAPTNYAYTRHLLHVAATGSLPEL
;
A
#
# COMPACT_ATOMS: atom_id res chain seq x y z
N MET A 1 22.60 -8.83 -37.47
CA MET A 1 22.83 -8.56 -36.03
C MET A 1 21.48 -8.35 -35.37
N THR A 2 20.92 -9.41 -34.78
CA THR A 2 19.68 -9.30 -33.99
C THR A 2 20.05 -8.71 -32.64
N SER A 3 19.69 -7.44 -32.44
CA SER A 3 19.76 -6.79 -31.14
C SER A 3 18.75 -7.47 -30.21
N THR A 4 19.22 -8.35 -29.33
CA THR A 4 18.42 -8.86 -28.22
C THR A 4 18.27 -7.74 -27.20
N THR A 5 17.14 -7.04 -27.24
CA THR A 5 16.78 -6.06 -26.20
C THR A 5 16.69 -6.82 -24.87
N HIS A 6 17.67 -6.61 -23.99
CA HIS A 6 17.68 -7.27 -22.69
C HIS A 6 16.55 -6.71 -21.83
N MET A 7 15.54 -7.53 -21.56
CA MET A 7 14.40 -7.14 -20.71
C MET A 7 14.90 -6.94 -19.27
N THR A 8 14.53 -5.82 -18.63
CA THR A 8 14.86 -5.60 -17.21
C THR A 8 14.03 -6.53 -16.32
N PHE A 9 14.52 -6.81 -15.11
CA PHE A 9 13.78 -7.65 -14.15
C PHE A 9 12.40 -7.06 -13.81
N THR A 10 12.34 -5.76 -13.53
CA THR A 10 11.09 -5.05 -13.24
C THR A 10 10.09 -5.13 -14.39
N ARG A 11 10.57 -5.11 -15.64
CA ARG A 11 9.71 -5.26 -16.80
C ARG A 11 9.13 -6.67 -16.91
N ARG A 12 9.92 -7.72 -16.62
CA ARG A 12 9.41 -9.10 -16.54
C ARG A 12 8.33 -9.25 -15.46
N LEU A 13 8.54 -8.66 -14.28
CA LEU A 13 7.55 -8.68 -13.20
C LEU A 13 6.25 -7.96 -13.61
N TYR A 14 6.36 -6.78 -14.20
CA TYR A 14 5.22 -6.04 -14.73
C TYR A 14 4.43 -6.87 -15.75
N GLU A 15 5.11 -7.49 -16.71
CA GLU A 15 4.44 -8.31 -17.74
C GLU A 15 3.72 -9.52 -17.11
N SER A 16 4.32 -10.15 -16.11
CA SER A 16 3.70 -11.28 -15.38
C SER A 16 2.43 -10.89 -14.60
N ALA A 17 2.37 -9.66 -14.08
CA ALA A 17 1.22 -9.15 -13.32
C ALA A 17 0.24 -8.33 -14.18
N SER A 18 0.56 -8.08 -15.45
CA SER A 18 -0.15 -7.14 -16.31
C SER A 18 -1.65 -7.42 -16.42
N SER A 19 -2.06 -8.68 -16.54
CA SER A 19 -3.48 -9.05 -16.62
C SER A 19 -4.26 -8.68 -15.35
N ILE A 20 -3.65 -8.79 -14.18
CA ILE A 20 -4.24 -8.39 -12.89
C ILE A 20 -4.28 -6.87 -12.80
N TRP A 21 -3.20 -6.20 -13.20
CA TRP A 21 -3.11 -4.74 -13.21
C TRP A 21 -4.22 -4.11 -14.06
N HIS A 22 -4.46 -4.62 -15.28
CA HIS A 22 -5.54 -4.10 -16.14
C HIS A 22 -6.91 -4.30 -15.48
N LYS A 23 -7.17 -5.46 -14.87
CA LYS A 23 -8.41 -5.71 -14.12
C LYS A 23 -8.61 -4.78 -12.92
N GLN A 24 -7.53 -4.33 -12.27
CA GLN A 24 -7.61 -3.35 -11.19
C GLN A 24 -8.06 -1.99 -11.71
N LEU A 25 -7.52 -1.54 -12.85
CA LEU A 25 -7.89 -0.26 -13.47
C LEU A 25 -9.33 -0.26 -14.00
N GLU A 26 -9.81 -1.40 -14.48
CA GLU A 26 -11.19 -1.60 -14.95
C GLU A 26 -12.17 -1.99 -13.83
N HIS A 27 -11.70 -2.09 -12.58
CA HIS A 27 -12.56 -2.51 -11.48
C HIS A 27 -13.65 -1.46 -11.24
N PRO A 28 -14.93 -1.85 -11.04
CA PRO A 28 -16.03 -0.89 -10.89
C PRO A 28 -15.83 0.16 -9.79
N PHE A 29 -15.08 -0.17 -8.74
CA PHE A 29 -14.71 0.81 -7.70
C PHE A 29 -13.81 1.93 -8.26
N VAL A 30 -12.77 1.58 -9.03
CA VAL A 30 -11.78 2.52 -9.58
C VAL A 30 -12.43 3.37 -10.67
N SER A 31 -13.20 2.76 -11.58
CA SER A 31 -13.94 3.49 -12.61
C SER A 31 -14.93 4.49 -12.00
N ALA A 32 -15.77 4.05 -11.06
CA ALA A 32 -16.74 4.93 -10.40
C ALA A 32 -16.06 6.04 -9.57
N LEU A 33 -14.88 5.79 -8.99
CA LEU A 33 -14.10 6.81 -8.30
C LEU A 33 -13.60 7.87 -9.28
N GLY A 34 -13.06 7.47 -10.43
CA GLY A 34 -12.59 8.38 -11.48
C GLY A 34 -13.73 9.22 -12.11
N GLU A 35 -14.93 8.64 -12.20
CA GLU A 35 -16.13 9.31 -12.71
C GLU A 35 -16.84 10.18 -11.66
N GLY A 36 -16.45 10.12 -10.38
CA GLY A 36 -17.15 10.78 -9.28
C GLY A 36 -18.51 10.18 -8.93
N ALA A 37 -18.80 8.96 -9.42
CA ALA A 37 -20.05 8.24 -9.22
C ALA A 37 -20.00 7.20 -8.08
N LEU A 38 -18.85 7.02 -7.43
CA LEU A 38 -18.68 6.05 -6.35
C LEU A 38 -19.58 6.40 -5.15
N PRO A 39 -20.45 5.46 -4.68
CA PRO A 39 -21.27 5.71 -3.50
C PRO A 39 -20.41 6.01 -2.27
N GLN A 40 -20.75 7.09 -1.57
CA GLN A 40 -20.02 7.56 -0.38
C GLN A 40 -19.74 6.45 0.65
N PRO A 41 -20.69 5.55 1.01
CA PRO A 41 -20.39 4.49 1.98
C PRO A 41 -19.29 3.52 1.55
N LYS A 42 -19.12 3.28 0.22
CA LYS A 42 -18.02 2.45 -0.30
C LYS A 42 -16.68 3.17 -0.18
N PHE A 43 -16.68 4.47 -0.43
CA PHE A 43 -15.49 5.30 -0.26
C PHE A 43 -15.08 5.42 1.21
N GLU A 44 -16.03 5.64 2.12
CA GLU A 44 -15.81 5.64 3.57
C GLU A 44 -15.18 4.33 4.05
N PHE A 45 -15.74 3.19 3.62
CA PHE A 45 -15.17 1.88 3.93
C PHE A 45 -13.73 1.75 3.41
N TYR A 46 -13.48 2.15 2.16
CA TYR A 46 -12.14 2.11 1.58
C TYR A 46 -11.15 2.94 2.38
N ILE A 47 -11.47 4.19 2.73
CA ILE A 47 -10.55 5.07 3.48
C ILE A 47 -10.24 4.51 4.88
N LYS A 48 -11.23 3.93 5.57
CA LYS A 48 -10.99 3.26 6.86
C LYS A 48 -10.03 2.07 6.72
N GLN A 49 -10.22 1.25 5.68
CA GLN A 49 -9.34 0.10 5.44
C GLN A 49 -7.95 0.51 4.96
N ASP A 50 -7.85 1.56 4.14
CA ASP A 50 -6.57 2.09 3.64
C ASP A 50 -5.71 2.64 4.78
N ALA A 51 -6.30 3.29 5.78
CA ALA A 51 -5.57 3.71 6.96
C ALA A 51 -4.94 2.53 7.73
N LEU A 52 -5.70 1.45 7.94
CA LEU A 52 -5.17 0.23 8.56
C LEU A 52 -4.08 -0.42 7.71
N PHE A 53 -4.22 -0.39 6.38
CA PHE A 53 -3.20 -0.89 5.46
C PHE A 53 -1.90 -0.08 5.56
N LEU A 54 -1.97 1.25 5.56
CA LEU A 54 -0.80 2.13 5.66
C LEU A 54 -0.05 1.94 6.99
N GLY A 55 -0.77 1.68 8.08
CA GLY A 55 -0.18 1.33 9.37
C GLY A 55 0.67 0.04 9.31
N GLU A 56 0.20 -0.99 8.60
CA GLU A 56 0.98 -2.21 8.41
C GLU A 56 2.09 -2.07 7.36
N LEU A 57 1.86 -1.31 6.28
CA LEU A 57 2.87 -1.02 5.25
C LEU A 57 4.10 -0.32 5.86
N THR A 58 3.88 0.61 6.79
CA THR A 58 4.93 1.30 7.55
C THR A 58 5.89 0.30 8.21
N LYS A 59 5.39 -0.80 8.76
CA LYS A 59 6.21 -1.85 9.39
C LYS A 59 7.09 -2.59 8.38
N THR A 60 6.62 -2.74 7.13
CA THR A 60 7.39 -3.35 6.04
C THR A 60 8.63 -2.52 5.71
N PHE A 61 8.48 -1.19 5.65
CA PHE A 61 9.64 -0.30 5.49
C PHE A 61 10.60 -0.37 6.70
N ALA A 62 10.07 -0.51 7.91
CA ALA A 62 10.90 -0.68 9.11
C ALA A 62 11.75 -1.96 9.04
N PHE A 63 11.18 -3.07 8.55
CA PHE A 63 11.94 -4.29 8.28
C PHE A 63 13.03 -4.06 7.23
N ALA A 64 12.71 -3.40 6.11
CA ALA A 64 13.69 -3.10 5.06
C ALA A 64 14.89 -2.28 5.60
N THR A 65 14.65 -1.28 6.45
CA THR A 65 15.69 -0.51 7.14
C THR A 65 16.66 -1.40 7.93
N THR A 66 16.17 -2.48 8.53
CA THR A 66 17.01 -3.42 9.32
C THR A 66 17.78 -4.42 8.46
N ARG A 67 17.48 -4.50 7.15
CA ARG A 67 18.02 -5.51 6.22
C ARG A 67 19.04 -4.97 5.23
N THR A 68 19.15 -3.65 5.11
CA THR A 68 20.20 -3.02 4.30
C THR A 68 21.43 -2.69 5.13
N GLU A 69 22.60 -2.78 4.50
CA GLU A 69 23.88 -2.31 5.04
C GLU A 69 24.29 -0.93 4.45
N ASP A 70 23.57 -0.45 3.43
CA ASP A 70 23.81 0.85 2.81
C ASP A 70 23.06 1.96 3.57
N SER A 71 23.80 2.95 4.08
CA SER A 71 23.22 4.05 4.87
C SER A 71 22.25 4.93 4.07
N LYS A 72 22.41 5.05 2.75
CA LYS A 72 21.49 5.80 1.88
C LYS A 72 20.18 5.05 1.70
N GLU A 73 20.24 3.73 1.53
CA GLU A 73 19.04 2.89 1.47
C GLU A 73 18.31 2.90 2.82
N MET A 74 19.06 2.80 3.92
CA MET A 74 18.52 2.89 5.28
C MET A 74 17.78 4.22 5.50
N GLN A 75 18.40 5.34 5.11
CA GLN A 75 17.76 6.66 5.14
C GLN A 75 16.48 6.66 4.28
N ARG A 76 16.55 6.12 3.06
CA ARG A 76 15.41 6.09 2.14
C ARG A 76 14.22 5.30 2.70
N PHE A 77 14.45 4.13 3.30
CA PHE A 77 13.38 3.37 3.95
C PHE A 77 12.81 4.10 5.17
N GLY A 78 13.66 4.76 5.97
CA GLY A 78 13.21 5.63 7.06
C GLY A 78 12.32 6.77 6.58
N GLU A 79 12.65 7.42 5.47
CA GLU A 79 11.82 8.46 4.86
C GLU A 79 10.47 7.90 4.38
N LEU A 80 10.46 6.74 3.71
CA LEU A 80 9.22 6.09 3.26
C LEU A 80 8.29 5.75 4.44
N LEU A 81 8.87 5.23 5.53
CA LEU A 81 8.16 4.96 6.78
C LEU A 81 7.50 6.23 7.33
N LEU A 82 8.28 7.29 7.53
CA LEU A 82 7.79 8.54 8.12
C LEU A 82 6.75 9.22 7.22
N ASN A 83 6.97 9.23 5.91
CA ASN A 83 6.02 9.79 4.94
C ASN A 83 4.70 9.02 4.95
N THR A 84 4.74 7.68 5.08
CA THR A 84 3.53 6.85 5.15
C THR A 84 2.70 7.17 6.40
N LEU A 85 3.34 7.29 7.57
CA LEU A 85 2.68 7.73 8.81
C LEU A 85 2.09 9.14 8.70
N GLN A 86 2.79 10.05 8.02
CA GLN A 86 2.29 11.41 7.83
C GLN A 86 1.05 11.44 6.93
N VAL A 87 1.04 10.66 5.84
CA VAL A 87 -0.12 10.53 4.93
C VAL A 87 -1.31 9.92 5.68
N GLU A 88 -1.10 8.87 6.47
CA GLU A 88 -2.15 8.22 7.27
C GLU A 88 -2.80 9.22 8.26
N ARG A 89 -1.99 10.02 8.97
CA ARG A 89 -2.51 11.08 9.84
C ARG A 89 -3.35 12.11 9.09
N VAL A 90 -2.89 12.56 7.92
CA VAL A 90 -3.63 13.55 7.10
C VAL A 90 -4.95 12.97 6.61
N LEU A 91 -4.97 11.69 6.20
CA LEU A 91 -6.18 10.97 5.84
C LEU A 91 -7.16 10.90 7.02
N HIS A 92 -6.69 10.48 8.19
CA HIS A 92 -7.49 10.41 9.41
C HIS A 92 -8.11 11.76 9.79
N MET A 93 -7.34 12.84 9.78
CA MET A 93 -7.87 14.17 10.09
C MET A 93 -8.90 14.61 9.03
N THR A 94 -8.52 14.56 7.76
CA THR A 94 -9.33 15.15 6.68
C THR A 94 -10.64 14.40 6.45
N TYR A 95 -10.59 13.06 6.43
CA TYR A 95 -11.75 12.23 6.15
C TYR A 95 -12.50 11.82 7.42
N GLY A 96 -11.80 11.65 8.55
CA GLY A 96 -12.46 11.41 9.83
C GLY A 96 -13.44 12.53 10.16
N GLU A 97 -13.02 13.80 10.05
CA GLU A 97 -13.91 14.96 10.23
C GLU A 97 -15.12 14.93 9.28
N LYS A 98 -14.88 14.65 7.98
CA LYS A 98 -15.96 14.56 6.98
C LYS A 98 -16.96 13.45 7.26
N PHE A 99 -16.52 12.36 7.89
CA PHE A 99 -17.37 11.22 8.23
C PHE A 99 -17.94 11.31 9.65
N GLY A 100 -17.61 12.37 10.41
CA GLY A 100 -18.03 12.53 11.81
C GLY A 100 -17.38 11.51 12.76
N LEU A 101 -16.14 11.10 12.47
CA LEU A 101 -15.39 10.09 13.22
C LEU A 101 -14.14 10.70 13.86
N THR A 102 -13.81 10.23 15.05
CA THR A 102 -12.52 10.56 15.69
C THR A 102 -11.38 9.73 15.10
N PRO A 103 -10.12 10.18 15.23
CA PRO A 103 -8.97 9.37 14.86
C PRO A 103 -8.96 7.98 15.52
N GLU A 104 -9.39 7.87 16.77
CA GLU A 104 -9.49 6.59 17.48
C GLU A 104 -10.54 5.67 16.85
N GLN A 105 -11.68 6.21 16.41
CA GLN A 105 -12.72 5.42 15.72
C GLN A 105 -12.25 4.93 14.35
N MET A 106 -11.45 5.73 13.65
CA MET A 106 -10.80 5.31 12.40
C MET A 106 -9.78 4.19 12.68
N ALA A 107 -8.94 4.35 13.71
CA ALA A 107 -7.89 3.39 14.08
C ALA A 107 -8.41 2.07 14.69
N THR A 108 -9.62 2.08 15.28
CA THR A 108 -10.24 0.89 15.90
C THR A 108 -11.19 0.13 14.97
N THR A 109 -11.28 0.54 13.69
CA THR A 109 -12.06 -0.19 12.69
C THR A 109 -11.51 -1.60 12.52
N GLU A 110 -12.39 -2.60 12.41
CA GLU A 110 -11.98 -3.98 12.15
C GLU A 110 -11.40 -4.10 10.74
N MET A 111 -10.24 -4.76 10.64
CA MET A 111 -9.60 -5.01 9.36
C MET A 111 -10.37 -6.05 8.56
N ALA A 112 -10.73 -5.73 7.33
CA ALA A 112 -11.42 -6.65 6.44
C ALA A 112 -10.53 -7.85 6.08
N PRO A 113 -11.08 -9.05 5.82
CA PRO A 113 -10.30 -10.26 5.57
C PRO A 113 -9.26 -10.11 4.44
N THR A 114 -9.60 -9.42 3.36
CA THR A 114 -8.67 -9.18 2.23
C THR A 114 -7.49 -8.30 2.65
N ASN A 115 -7.76 -7.25 3.44
CA ASN A 115 -6.72 -6.34 3.96
C ASN A 115 -5.81 -7.06 4.96
N TYR A 116 -6.41 -7.89 5.83
CA TYR A 116 -5.67 -8.74 6.74
C TYR A 116 -4.75 -9.71 5.99
N ALA A 117 -5.29 -10.46 5.03
CA ALA A 117 -4.51 -11.41 4.24
C ALA A 117 -3.35 -10.73 3.50
N TYR A 118 -3.60 -9.56 2.90
CA TYR A 118 -2.56 -8.81 2.19
C TYR A 118 -1.46 -8.32 3.13
N THR A 119 -1.80 -7.66 4.23
CA THR A 119 -0.81 -7.14 5.17
C THR A 119 -0.04 -8.26 5.89
N ARG A 120 -0.69 -9.40 6.20
CA ARG A 120 0.01 -10.58 6.73
C ARG A 120 1.02 -11.14 5.74
N HIS A 121 0.67 -11.18 4.45
CA HIS A 121 1.60 -11.63 3.42
C HIS A 121 2.83 -10.70 3.34
N LEU A 122 2.62 -9.37 3.27
CA LEU A 122 3.72 -8.40 3.23
C LEU A 122 4.65 -8.55 4.44
N LEU A 123 4.09 -8.63 5.65
CA LEU A 123 4.90 -8.74 6.87
C LEU A 123 5.56 -10.10 7.04
N HIS A 124 4.95 -11.17 6.54
CA HIS A 124 5.59 -12.47 6.51
C HIS A 124 6.84 -12.43 5.64
N VAL A 125 6.71 -11.94 4.39
CA VAL A 125 7.85 -11.77 3.47
C VAL A 125 8.91 -10.84 4.08
N ALA A 126 8.50 -9.75 4.75
CA ALA A 126 9.42 -8.85 5.46
C ALA A 126 10.19 -9.52 6.60
N ALA A 127 9.51 -10.32 7.39
CA ALA A 127 10.12 -11.00 8.51
C ALA A 127 11.06 -12.12 8.06
N THR A 128 10.70 -12.90 7.05
CA THR A 128 11.39 -14.16 6.71
C THR A 128 12.26 -14.10 5.45
N GLY A 129 12.02 -13.13 4.56
CA GLY A 129 12.74 -12.97 3.30
C GLY A 129 14.00 -12.12 3.41
N SER A 130 14.49 -11.71 2.25
CA SER A 130 15.67 -10.87 2.02
C SER A 130 15.27 -9.51 1.44
N LEU A 131 16.21 -8.56 1.41
CA LEU A 131 15.91 -7.20 0.94
C LEU A 131 15.31 -7.14 -0.49
N PRO A 132 15.74 -7.94 -1.49
CA PRO A 132 15.11 -7.95 -2.81
C PRO A 132 13.67 -8.47 -2.86
N GLU A 133 13.19 -9.11 -1.79
CA GLU A 133 11.80 -9.57 -1.65
C GLU A 133 10.90 -8.50 -1.01
N LEU A 134 11.48 -7.35 -0.59
CA LEU A 134 10.80 -6.19 -0.01
C LEU A 134 10.75 -5.01 -0.98
#